data_AF-A0A7Z8YMH8-F1
#
_entry.id   AF-A0A7Z8YMH8-F1
#
_cell.length_a   1.000
_cell.length_b   1.000
_cell.length_c   1.000
_cell.angle_alpha   90.00
_cell.angle_beta   90.00
_cell.angle_gamma   90.00
#
_symmetry.space_group_name_H-M   'P 1'
#
loop_
_entity.id
_entity.type
_entity.pdbx_description
1 polymer ?
#
loop_
_entity_poly.entity_id
_entity_poly.type
_entity_poly.pdbx_seq_one_letter_code
_entity_poly.pdbx_strand_id
1 'polypeptide(L)'
;MQITSDTIIAFLALIVSIVTYFFSKYSFRETKRMLQYQINIDKVSITEAHIKENPQLLQLHNIVIENVLNDGITEFEFFYILNSLRASEAFYIIKNKKKLPSEYRKIFLNNEKVKNLYINYLRGNFFSQSPFTEMLDAFYGYHDLKRS
;
A
#
# COMPACT_ATOMS: atom_id res chain seq x y z
N MET A 1 3.69 20.73 56.99
CA MET A 1 2.84 19.88 56.14
C MET A 1 3.71 18.71 55.69
N GLN A 2 3.58 17.55 56.34
CA GLN A 2 4.35 16.36 55.96
C GLN A 2 3.71 15.75 54.72
N ILE A 3 4.50 15.61 53.65
CA ILE A 3 4.10 14.85 52.46
C ILE A 3 4.07 13.38 52.89
N THR A 4 2.88 12.77 52.92
CA THR A 4 2.74 11.34 53.21
C THR A 4 2.98 10.52 51.94
N SER A 5 3.36 9.25 52.09
CA SER A 5 3.51 8.30 50.99
C SER A 5 2.29 8.28 50.07
N ASP A 6 1.10 8.40 50.64
CA ASP A 6 -0.17 8.33 49.94
C ASP A 6 -0.36 9.51 48.98
N THR A 7 0.05 10.72 49.38
CA THR A 7 0.06 11.90 48.51
C THR A 7 1.03 11.76 47.33
N ILE A 8 2.19 11.13 47.54
CA ILE A 8 3.17 10.89 46.47
C ILE A 8 2.62 9.86 45.47
N ILE A 9 2.02 8.78 45.97
CA ILE A 9 1.40 7.74 45.14
C ILE A 9 0.24 8.32 44.32
N ALA A 10 -0.62 9.15 44.92
CA ALA A 10 -1.73 9.79 44.22
C ALA A 10 -1.25 10.71 43.09
N PHE A 11 -0.18 11.49 43.31
CA PHE A 11 0.39 12.35 42.29
C PHE A 11 1.02 11.56 41.14
N LEU A 12 1.76 10.49 41.44
CA LEU A 12 2.31 9.58 40.43
C LEU A 12 1.21 8.89 39.62
N ALA A 13 0.14 8.43 40.27
CA ALA A 13 -1.01 7.82 39.60
C ALA A 13 -1.69 8.80 38.62
N LEU A 14 -1.79 10.07 38.98
CA LEU A 14 -2.34 11.12 38.12
C LEU A 14 -1.46 11.36 36.88
N ILE A 15 -0.14 11.43 37.05
CA ILE A 15 0.81 11.54 35.93
C ILE A 15 0.69 10.33 35.00
N VAL A 16 0.71 9.11 35.55
CA VAL A 16 0.58 7.87 34.76
C VAL A 16 -0.74 7.85 34.00
N SER A 17 -1.84 8.30 34.61
CA SER A 17 -3.15 8.35 33.96
C SER A 17 -3.17 9.33 32.79
N ILE A 18 -2.56 10.51 32.94
CA ILE A 18 -2.44 11.51 31.86
C ILE A 18 -1.61 10.93 30.71
N VAL A 19 -0.45 10.35 31.01
CA VAL A 19 0.41 9.73 30.00
C VAL A 19 -0.33 8.61 29.28
N THR A 20 -1.01 7.73 30.02
CA THR A 20 -1.80 6.63 29.45
C THR A 20 -2.92 7.14 28.56
N TYR A 21 -3.63 8.21 28.95
CA TYR A 21 -4.65 8.83 28.12
C TYR A 21 -4.10 9.30 26.76
N PHE A 22 -2.94 9.96 26.75
CA PHE A 22 -2.30 10.39 25.51
C PHE A 22 -1.90 9.20 24.62
N PHE A 23 -1.28 8.17 25.19
CA PHE A 23 -0.92 6.95 24.45
C PHE A 23 -2.16 6.20 23.93
N SER A 24 -3.21 6.04 24.73
CA SER A 24 -4.46 5.41 24.30
C SER A 24 -5.12 6.20 23.16
N LYS A 25 -5.14 7.53 23.25
CA LYS A 25 -5.72 8.38 22.19
C LYS A 25 -4.95 8.28 20.88
N TYR A 26 -3.62 8.26 20.94
CA TYR A 26 -2.77 8.05 19.77
C TYR A 26 -2.98 6.64 19.18
N SER A 27 -2.88 5.61 20.01
CA SER A 27 -3.08 4.21 19.62
C SER A 27 -4.44 3.99 18.97
N PHE A 28 -5.51 4.51 19.56
CA PHE A 28 -6.87 4.39 19.02
C PHE A 28 -7.02 5.03 17.63
N ARG A 29 -6.40 6.19 17.40
CA ARG A 29 -6.40 6.85 16.09
C ARG A 29 -5.70 5.99 15.03
N GLU A 30 -4.55 5.44 15.39
CA GLU A 30 -3.78 4.56 14.52
C GLU A 30 -4.51 3.24 14.23
N THR A 31 -5.11 2.61 15.25
CA THR A 31 -5.94 1.40 15.09
C THR A 31 -7.14 1.68 14.18
N LYS A 32 -7.85 2.80 14.36
CA LYS A 32 -8.97 3.17 13.50
C LYS A 32 -8.52 3.34 12.04
N ARG A 33 -7.37 3.98 11.82
CA ARG A 33 -6.79 4.15 10.47
C ARG A 33 -6.41 2.81 9.85
N MET A 34 -5.77 1.91 10.61
CA MET A 34 -5.42 0.57 10.14
C MET A 34 -6.66 -0.25 9.81
N LEU A 35 -7.71 -0.20 10.63
CA LEU A 35 -8.97 -0.91 10.37
C LEU A 35 -9.65 -0.41 9.09
N GLN A 36 -9.71 0.90 8.87
CA GLN A 36 -10.26 1.46 7.63
C GLN A 36 -9.44 1.02 6.41
N TYR A 37 -8.11 0.99 6.55
CA TYR A 37 -7.23 0.52 5.49
C TYR A 37 -7.43 -0.96 5.17
N GLN A 38 -7.51 -1.80 6.20
CA GLN A 38 -7.78 -3.23 6.09
C GLN A 38 -9.10 -3.49 5.34
N ILE A 39 -10.19 -2.82 5.75
CA ILE A 39 -11.50 -2.94 5.09
C ILE A 39 -11.42 -2.56 3.61
N ASN A 40 -10.68 -1.51 3.28
CA ASN A 40 -10.52 -1.09 1.89
C ASN A 40 -9.70 -2.08 1.07
N ILE A 41 -8.62 -2.64 1.64
CA ILE A 41 -7.85 -3.71 0.99
C ILE A 41 -8.70 -4.95 0.77
N ASP A 42 -9.51 -5.36 1.74
CA ASP A 42 -10.36 -6.54 1.61
C ASP A 42 -11.35 -6.38 0.45
N LYS A 43 -11.93 -5.18 0.29
CA LYS A 43 -12.81 -4.84 -0.85
C LYS A 43 -12.06 -4.86 -2.19
N VAL A 44 -10.83 -4.34 -2.21
CA VAL A 44 -9.98 -4.37 -3.41
C VAL A 44 -9.66 -5.81 -3.78
N SER A 45 -9.27 -6.64 -2.82
CA SER A 45 -8.98 -8.06 -3.01
C SER A 45 -10.18 -8.82 -3.59
N ILE A 46 -11.39 -8.58 -3.07
CA ILE A 46 -12.63 -9.18 -3.61
C ILE A 46 -12.87 -8.72 -5.05
N THR A 47 -12.66 -7.44 -5.34
CA THR A 47 -12.84 -6.90 -6.70
C THR A 47 -11.83 -7.51 -7.67
N GLU A 48 -10.57 -7.63 -7.26
CA GLU A 48 -9.50 -8.26 -8.05
C GLU A 48 -9.75 -9.76 -8.26
N ALA A 49 -10.36 -10.45 -7.28
CA ALA A 49 -10.83 -11.82 -7.45
C ALA A 49 -11.94 -11.93 -8.51
N HIS A 50 -12.92 -11.03 -8.51
CA HIS A 50 -13.95 -10.99 -9.54
C HIS A 50 -13.39 -10.68 -10.94
N ILE A 51 -12.40 -9.78 -11.04
CA ILE A 51 -11.69 -9.50 -12.30
C ILE A 51 -10.94 -10.75 -12.78
N LYS A 52 -10.33 -11.51 -11.86
CA LYS A 52 -9.66 -12.77 -12.20
C LYS A 52 -10.61 -13.85 -12.71
N GLU A 53 -11.79 -13.95 -12.12
CA GLU A 53 -12.82 -14.89 -12.60
C GLU A 53 -13.45 -14.43 -13.92
N ASN A 54 -13.48 -13.12 -14.17
CA ASN A 54 -14.10 -12.51 -15.34
C ASN A 54 -13.18 -11.44 -15.94
N PRO A 55 -12.13 -11.82 -16.71
CA PRO A 55 -11.13 -10.88 -17.22
C PRO A 55 -11.70 -9.75 -18.09
N GLN A 56 -12.89 -9.92 -18.65
CA GLN A 56 -13.63 -8.88 -19.38
C GLN A 56 -13.89 -7.62 -18.51
N LEU A 57 -13.93 -7.76 -17.18
CA LEU A 57 -14.06 -6.65 -16.25
C LEU A 57 -12.87 -5.68 -16.28
N LEU A 58 -11.71 -6.10 -16.82
CA LEU A 58 -10.58 -5.21 -17.07
C LEU A 58 -10.94 -4.05 -18.01
N GLN A 59 -11.95 -4.22 -18.88
CA GLN A 59 -12.43 -3.17 -19.76
C GLN A 59 -13.03 -1.99 -18.98
N LEU A 60 -13.59 -2.23 -17.79
CA LEU A 60 -14.05 -1.16 -16.88
C LEU A 60 -12.90 -0.26 -16.40
N HIS A 61 -11.66 -0.77 -16.49
CA HIS A 61 -10.42 -0.08 -16.18
C HIS A 61 -9.65 0.35 -17.45
N ASN A 62 -10.32 0.39 -18.62
CA ASN A 62 -9.71 0.69 -19.92
C ASN A 62 -8.54 -0.24 -20.29
N ILE A 63 -8.55 -1.49 -19.80
CA ILE A 63 -7.54 -2.50 -20.11
C ILE A 63 -8.17 -3.59 -20.96
N VAL A 64 -7.56 -3.81 -22.11
CA VAL A 64 -7.90 -4.89 -23.04
C VAL A 64 -6.88 -6.00 -22.82
N ILE A 65 -7.34 -7.17 -22.34
CA ILE A 65 -6.44 -8.26 -21.92
C ILE A 65 -5.58 -8.77 -23.09
N GLU A 66 -6.10 -8.71 -24.31
CA GLU A 66 -5.38 -9.08 -25.53
C GLU A 66 -4.12 -8.22 -25.72
N ASN A 67 -4.14 -6.93 -25.36
CA ASN A 67 -2.96 -6.07 -25.42
C ASN A 67 -1.90 -6.50 -24.40
N VAL A 68 -2.33 -6.87 -23.20
CA VAL A 68 -1.43 -7.39 -22.15
C VAL A 68 -0.77 -8.69 -22.60
N LEU A 69 -1.53 -9.60 -23.22
CA LEU A 69 -1.01 -10.85 -23.76
C LEU A 69 -0.03 -10.61 -24.92
N ASN A 70 -0.30 -9.63 -25.79
CA ASN A 70 0.59 -9.24 -26.89
C ASN A 70 1.93 -8.70 -26.39
N ASP A 71 1.97 -8.09 -25.21
CA ASP A 71 3.20 -7.67 -24.52
C ASP A 71 3.94 -8.85 -23.83
N GLY A 72 3.51 -10.08 -24.06
CA GLY A 72 4.13 -11.30 -23.53
C GLY A 72 3.84 -11.56 -22.05
N ILE A 73 2.85 -10.87 -21.48
CA ILE A 73 2.43 -11.04 -20.09
C ILE A 73 1.22 -11.97 -20.08
N THR A 74 1.37 -13.16 -19.50
CA THR A 74 0.24 -14.10 -19.34
C THR A 74 -0.77 -13.57 -18.34
N GLU A 75 -2.01 -14.06 -18.43
CA GLU A 75 -3.06 -13.71 -17.47
C GLU A 75 -2.65 -14.04 -16.01
N PHE A 76 -1.99 -15.17 -15.79
CA PHE A 76 -1.46 -15.53 -14.48
C PHE A 76 -0.42 -14.52 -13.98
N GLU A 77 0.52 -14.12 -14.84
CA GLU A 77 1.52 -13.11 -14.52
C GLU A 77 0.87 -11.75 -14.22
N PHE A 78 -0.16 -11.35 -14.96
CA PHE A 78 -0.89 -10.11 -14.72
C PHE A 78 -1.39 -10.06 -13.26
N PHE A 79 -2.15 -11.07 -12.84
CA PHE A 79 -2.72 -11.08 -11.49
C PHE A 79 -1.66 -11.28 -10.41
N TYR A 80 -0.62 -12.08 -10.68
CA TYR A 80 0.50 -12.22 -9.75
C TYR A 80 1.20 -10.87 -9.51
N ILE A 81 1.47 -10.12 -10.57
CA ILE A 81 2.15 -8.82 -10.48
C ILE A 81 1.26 -7.80 -9.79
N LEU A 82 -0.02 -7.69 -10.18
CA LEU A 82 -1.00 -6.80 -9.54
C LEU A 82 -1.07 -7.05 -8.03
N ASN A 83 -1.27 -8.30 -7.62
CA ASN A 83 -1.35 -8.68 -6.21
C ASN A 83 -0.04 -8.40 -5.45
N SER A 84 1.11 -8.66 -6.06
CA SER A 84 2.43 -8.40 -5.47
C SER A 84 2.68 -6.91 -5.25
N LEU A 85 2.23 -6.06 -6.18
CA LEU A 85 2.30 -4.60 -6.07
C LEU A 85 1.29 -4.06 -5.05
N ARG A 86 0.06 -4.60 -4.99
CA ARG A 86 -0.94 -4.25 -3.95
C ARG A 86 -0.47 -4.57 -2.54
N ALA A 87 0.08 -5.76 -2.34
CA ALA A 87 0.66 -6.13 -1.05
C ALA A 87 1.83 -5.21 -0.66
N SER A 88 2.58 -4.73 -1.66
CA SER A 88 3.65 -3.75 -1.42
C SER A 88 3.09 -2.38 -1.05
N GLU A 89 2.06 -1.89 -1.73
CA GLU A 89 1.37 -0.65 -1.38
C GLU A 89 0.88 -0.69 0.08
N ALA A 90 0.28 -1.81 0.49
CA ALA A 90 -0.14 -2.08 1.87
C ALA A 90 0.99 -1.93 2.88
N PHE A 91 2.11 -2.58 2.60
CA PHE A 91 3.29 -2.50 3.45
C PHE A 91 3.81 -1.06 3.59
N TYR A 92 3.83 -0.29 2.50
CA TYR A 92 4.36 1.07 2.49
C TYR A 92 3.45 2.08 3.20
N ILE A 93 2.13 1.88 3.12
CA ILE A 93 1.15 2.73 3.82
C ILE A 93 1.22 2.51 5.34
N ILE A 94 1.41 1.26 5.80
CA ILE A 94 1.41 0.91 7.23
C ILE A 94 2.76 1.21 7.90
N LYS A 95 3.90 0.93 7.24
CA LYS A 95 5.23 0.93 7.87
C LYS A 95 6.11 2.17 7.64
N ASN A 96 5.56 3.25 7.05
CA ASN A 96 6.20 4.56 6.94
C ASN A 96 7.36 4.66 5.92
N LYS A 97 7.11 5.41 4.82
CA LYS A 97 8.01 6.29 4.04
C LYS A 97 9.45 5.83 3.69
N LYS A 98 9.76 4.54 3.59
CA LYS A 98 11.00 4.20 2.87
C LYS A 98 10.82 4.65 1.43
N LYS A 99 11.67 5.57 0.96
CA LYS A 99 11.64 6.06 -0.43
C LYS A 99 12.17 5.03 -1.43
N LEU A 100 12.72 3.92 -0.94
CA LEU A 100 13.45 2.96 -1.76
C LEU A 100 12.95 1.53 -1.52
N PRO A 101 12.83 0.72 -2.60
CA PRO A 101 12.52 -0.70 -2.51
C PRO A 101 13.66 -1.47 -1.82
N SER A 102 13.30 -2.55 -1.12
CA SER A 102 14.28 -3.51 -0.60
C SER A 102 15.02 -4.21 -1.74
N GLU A 103 16.21 -4.78 -1.49
CA GLU A 103 16.95 -5.52 -2.52
C GLU A 103 16.13 -6.66 -3.13
N TYR A 104 15.43 -7.43 -2.31
CA TYR A 104 14.49 -8.45 -2.78
C TYR A 104 13.44 -7.86 -3.74
N ARG A 105 12.88 -6.69 -3.40
CA ARG A 105 11.87 -6.03 -4.23
C ARG A 105 12.46 -5.48 -5.53
N LYS A 106 13.70 -4.99 -5.51
CA LYS A 106 14.39 -4.52 -6.73
C LYS A 106 14.52 -5.63 -7.77
N ILE A 107 14.81 -6.87 -7.36
CA ILE A 107 14.87 -8.02 -8.29
C ILE A 107 13.54 -8.18 -9.02
N PHE A 108 12.43 -8.17 -8.29
CA PHE A 108 11.09 -8.24 -8.87
C PHE A 108 10.79 -7.04 -9.78
N LEU A 109 11.10 -5.82 -9.33
CA LEU A 109 10.83 -4.60 -10.11
C LEU A 109 11.71 -4.46 -11.35
N ASN A 110 12.91 -5.02 -11.36
CA ASN A 110 13.81 -5.03 -12.52
C ASN A 110 13.35 -5.96 -13.65
N ASN A 111 12.35 -6.82 -13.39
CA ASN A 111 11.78 -7.66 -14.44
C ASN A 111 11.03 -6.79 -15.46
N GLU A 112 11.33 -6.96 -16.74
CA GLU A 112 10.76 -6.15 -17.83
C GLU A 112 9.23 -6.27 -17.91
N LYS A 113 8.67 -7.47 -17.68
CA LYS A 113 7.22 -7.66 -17.64
C LYS A 113 6.57 -6.86 -16.52
N VAL A 114 7.21 -6.79 -15.35
CA VAL A 114 6.72 -6.01 -14.20
C VAL A 114 6.73 -4.53 -14.54
N LYS A 115 7.81 -4.03 -15.14
CA LYS A 115 7.93 -2.65 -15.59
C LYS A 115 6.86 -2.31 -16.63
N ASN A 116 6.76 -3.09 -17.71
CA ASN A 116 5.82 -2.82 -18.80
C ASN A 116 4.38 -2.89 -18.31
N LEU A 117 4.06 -3.90 -17.49
CA LEU A 117 2.73 -4.03 -16.92
C LEU A 117 2.37 -2.82 -16.05
N TYR A 118 3.30 -2.41 -15.18
CA TYR A 118 3.09 -1.27 -14.31
C TYR A 118 2.86 0.03 -15.10
N ILE A 119 3.77 0.37 -16.01
CA ILE A 119 3.76 1.64 -16.75
C ILE A 119 2.55 1.76 -17.67
N ASN A 120 2.22 0.68 -18.39
CA ASN A 120 1.24 0.73 -19.48
C ASN A 120 -0.19 0.42 -19.01
N TYR A 121 -0.35 -0.45 -18.01
CA TYR A 121 -1.66 -0.99 -17.66
C TYR A 121 -2.08 -0.68 -16.22
N LEU A 122 -1.16 -0.70 -15.25
CA LEU A 122 -1.56 -0.58 -13.84
C LEU A 122 -1.51 0.86 -13.33
N ARG A 123 -0.50 1.65 -13.75
CA ARG A 123 -0.30 3.02 -13.30
C ARG A 123 -1.41 3.91 -13.84
N GLY A 124 -2.27 4.40 -12.95
CA GLY A 124 -3.43 5.24 -13.30
C GLY A 124 -4.76 4.49 -13.39
N ASN A 125 -4.75 3.17 -13.60
CA ASN A 125 -5.98 2.35 -13.64
C ASN A 125 -6.25 1.64 -12.31
N PHE A 126 -5.21 1.05 -11.71
CA PHE A 126 -5.32 0.34 -10.42
C PHE A 126 -4.69 1.12 -9.27
N PHE A 127 -3.66 1.93 -9.55
CA PHE A 127 -2.92 2.66 -8.53
C PHE A 127 -3.15 4.17 -8.62
N SER A 128 -3.58 4.74 -7.50
CA SER A 128 -3.69 6.19 -7.29
C SER A 128 -2.36 6.77 -6.79
N GLN A 129 -2.23 8.11 -6.79
CA GLN A 129 -1.04 8.79 -6.28
C GLN A 129 -0.83 8.44 -4.80
N SER A 130 0.26 7.75 -4.48
CA SER A 130 0.63 7.38 -3.12
C SER A 130 2.17 7.37 -2.96
N PRO A 131 2.70 7.38 -1.73
CA PRO A 131 4.15 7.25 -1.51
C PRO A 131 4.75 5.98 -2.14
N PHE A 132 3.93 4.94 -2.32
CA PHE A 132 4.33 3.72 -3.01
C PHE A 132 4.45 3.95 -4.53
N THR A 133 3.45 4.56 -5.18
CA THR A 133 3.54 4.85 -6.61
C THR A 133 4.63 5.86 -6.91
N GLU A 134 4.86 6.86 -6.05
CA GLU A 134 5.97 7.81 -6.20
C GLU A 134 7.33 7.11 -6.16
N MET A 135 7.48 6.10 -5.29
CA MET A 135 8.69 5.28 -5.24
C MET A 135 8.88 4.46 -6.53
N LEU A 136 7.81 3.84 -7.05
CA LEU A 136 7.86 3.09 -8.30
C LEU A 136 8.12 4.00 -9.51
N ASP A 137 7.43 5.14 -9.57
CA ASP A 137 7.58 6.15 -10.62
C ASP A 137 9.03 6.66 -10.64
N ALA A 138 9.63 6.91 -9.47
CA ALA A 138 11.04 7.29 -9.34
C ALA A 138 12.00 6.14 -9.71
N PHE A 139 11.67 4.90 -9.34
CA PHE A 139 12.48 3.72 -9.67
C PHE A 139 12.55 3.48 -11.18
N TYR A 140 11.44 3.70 -11.90
CA TYR A 140 11.35 3.48 -13.34
C TYR A 140 11.64 4.71 -14.21
N GLY A 141 11.82 5.90 -13.62
CA GLY A 141 11.95 7.16 -14.37
C GLY A 141 10.66 7.55 -15.09
N TYR A 142 9.49 7.24 -14.52
CA TYR A 142 8.18 7.36 -15.20
C TYR A 142 7.85 8.81 -15.65
N HIS A 143 8.36 9.83 -14.95
CA HIS A 143 8.17 11.23 -15.34
C HIS A 143 8.88 11.62 -16.65
N ASP A 144 9.94 10.89 -17.03
CA ASP A 144 10.67 11.13 -18.27
C ASP A 144 10.04 10.41 -19.47
N LEU A 145 9.31 9.31 -19.23
CA LEU A 145 8.69 8.47 -20.26
C LEU A 145 7.39 9.03 -20.86
N LYS A 146 6.70 9.96 -20.19
CA LYS A 146 5.50 10.63 -20.71
C LYS A 146 5.79 11.94 -21.45
N ARG A 147 7.05 12.39 -21.48
CA ARG A 147 7.50 13.61 -22.17
C ARG A 147 8.21 13.34 -23.50
N SER A 148 8.54 12.08 -23.80
CA SER A 148 9.04 11.60 -25.09
C SER A 148 7.90 11.08 -25.96
#